data_AF-A0A496NFC3-F1
#
_entry.id   AF-A0A496NFC3-F1
#
_cell.length_a   1.000
_cell.length_b   1.000
_cell.length_c   1.000
_cell.angle_alpha   90.00
_cell.angle_beta   90.00
_cell.angle_gamma   90.00
#
_symmetry.space_group_name_H-M   'P 1'
#
loop_
_entity.id
_entity.type
_entity.pdbx_description
1 polymer ?
#
loop_
_entity_poly.entity_id
_entity_poly.type
_entity_poly.pdbx_seq_one_letter_code
_entity_poly.pdbx_strand_id
1 'polypeptide(L)' 'MYICKTLIDNQCTEWVVYESILDTLAITVEDAQLITLAMVSLMLLAFVGGLIGKQMLNTR' A
#
# COMPACT_ATOMS: atom_id res chain seq x y z
N MET A 1 -16.55 -9.71 9.83
CA MET A 1 -17.59 -9.59 10.89
C MET A 1 -18.94 -9.47 10.18
N TYR A 2 -20.02 -10.12 10.62
CA TYR A 2 -21.32 -10.02 9.94
C TYR A 2 -22.21 -9.02 10.66
N ILE A 3 -22.84 -8.12 9.91
CA ILE A 3 -23.84 -7.18 10.43
C ILE A 3 -25.22 -7.50 9.87
N CYS A 4 -26.24 -7.28 10.69
CA CYS A 4 -27.61 -7.42 10.25
C CYS A 4 -28.00 -6.22 9.38
N LYS A 5 -28.39 -6.47 8.13
CA LYS A 5 -28.85 -5.42 7.21
C LYS A 5 -30.36 -5.21 7.26
N THR A 6 -31.12 -6.28 7.47
CA THR A 6 -32.59 -6.19 7.52
C THR A 6 -33.14 -7.03 8.66
N LEU A 7 -34.03 -6.41 9.42
CA LEU A 7 -34.57 -6.92 10.67
C LEU A 7 -36.10 -6.91 10.55
N ILE A 8 -36.71 -8.10 10.59
CA ILE A 8 -38.16 -8.30 10.47
C ILE A 8 -38.60 -9.14 11.67
N ASP A 9 -39.65 -8.72 12.37
CA ASP A 9 -40.16 -9.39 13.57
C ASP A 9 -39.08 -9.70 14.62
N ASN A 10 -38.16 -8.75 14.79
CA ASN A 10 -37.03 -8.86 15.71
C ASN A 10 -36.02 -9.98 15.38
N GLN A 11 -36.09 -10.56 14.18
CA GLN A 11 -35.15 -11.52 13.65
C GLN A 11 -34.38 -10.93 12.47
N CYS A 12 -33.07 -11.21 12.42
CA CYS A 12 -32.26 -10.78 11.30
C CYS A 12 -32.47 -11.70 10.09
N THR A 13 -32.96 -11.15 8.99
CA THR A 13 -33.28 -11.91 7.77
C THR A 13 -32.17 -11.82 6.71
N GLU A 14 -31.36 -10.76 6.74
CA GLU A 14 -30.26 -10.54 5.80
C GLU A 14 -28.98 -10.16 6.56
N TRP A 15 -27.95 -11.00 6.42
CA TRP A 15 -26.62 -10.76 6.99
C TRP A 15 -25.66 -10.33 5.88
N VAL A 16 -24.94 -9.25 6.12
CA VAL A 16 -23.91 -8.75 5.20
C VAL A 16 -22.55 -8.83 5.86
N VAL A 17 -21.54 -9.17 5.07
CA VAL A 17 -20.14 -9.11 5.51
C VAL A 17 -19.80 -7.63 5.70
N TYR A 18 -19.53 -7.23 6.94
CA TYR A 18 -18.90 -5.96 7.23
C TYR A 18 -17.41 -6.10 6.93
N GLU A 19 -16.98 -5.44 5.87
CA GLU A 19 -15.57 -5.15 5.60
C GLU A 19 -15.26 -3.78 6.20
N SER A 20 -14.30 -3.72 7.11
CA SER A 20 -13.87 -2.45 7.69
C SER A 20 -13.20 -1.60 6.59
N ILE A 21 -13.34 -0.28 6.67
CA ILE A 21 -12.54 0.64 5.84
C ILE A 21 -11.04 0.41 6.08
N LEU A 22 -10.67 -0.05 7.29
CA LEU A 22 -9.29 -0.45 7.59
C LEU A 22 -8.86 -1.73 6.85
N ASP A 23 -9.79 -2.65 6.58
CA ASP A 23 -9.51 -3.88 5.83
C ASP A 23 -9.38 -3.59 4.33
N THR A 24 -10.12 -2.60 3.81
CA THR A 24 -9.99 -2.15 2.42
C THR A 24 -8.79 -1.23 2.19
N LEU A 25 -8.32 -0.52 3.23
CA LEU A 25 -7.03 0.19 3.24
C LEU A 25 -5.85 -0.70 3.63
N ALA A 26 -6.09 -1.94 4.03
CA ALA A 26 -5.02 -2.86 4.40
C ALA A 26 -4.21 -3.17 3.15
N ILE A 27 -3.05 -2.51 3.02
CA ILE A 27 -2.03 -2.87 2.05
C ILE A 27 -1.68 -4.34 2.29
N THR A 28 -1.77 -5.15 1.23
CA THR A 28 -1.35 -6.54 1.31
C THR A 28 0.16 -6.61 1.45
N VAL A 29 0.69 -7.74 1.95
CA VAL A 29 2.14 -7.93 2.07
C VAL A 29 2.82 -7.82 0.69
N GLU A 30 2.14 -8.25 -0.38
CA GLU A 30 2.62 -8.15 -1.75
C GLU A 30 2.71 -6.70 -2.23
N ASP A 31 1.67 -5.89 -1.97
CA ASP A 31 1.66 -4.46 -2.29
C ASP A 31 2.78 -3.72 -1.54
N ALA A 32 2.99 -4.05 -0.26
CA ALA A 32 4.07 -3.48 0.54
C ALA A 32 5.45 -3.81 -0.04
N GLN A 33 5.66 -5.04 -0.53
CA GLN A 33 6.91 -5.45 -1.18
C GLN A 33 7.16 -4.68 -2.47
N LEU A 34 6.14 -4.50 -3.31
CA LEU A 34 6.25 -3.74 -4.55
C LEU A 34 6.59 -2.27 -4.29
N ILE A 35 5.94 -1.64 -3.31
CA ILE A 35 6.25 -0.25 -2.90
C ILE A 35 7.69 -0.15 -2.39
N THR A 36 8.12 -1.10 -1.55
CA THR A 36 9.48 -1.12 -1.00
C THR A 36 10.52 -1.26 -2.11
N LEU A 37 10.28 -2.15 -3.09
CA LEU A 37 11.16 -2.34 -4.23
C LEU A 37 11.26 -1.07 -5.08
N ALA A 38 10.12 -0.41 -5.35
CA ALA A 38 10.08 0.86 -6.07
C ALA A 38 10.90 1.94 -5.35
N MET A 39 10.75 2.07 -4.02
CA MET A 39 11.52 3.02 -3.22
C MET A 39 13.03 2.76 -3.26
N VAL A 40 13.45 1.50 -3.11
CA VAL A 40 14.87 1.14 -3.18
C VAL A 40 15.45 1.44 -4.56
N SER A 41 14.70 1.16 -5.64
CA SER A 41 15.15 1.45 -7.00
C SER A 41 15.37 2.95 -7.24
N LEU A 42 14.48 3.80 -6.73
CA LEU A 42 14.61 5.26 -6.82
C LEU A 42 15.82 5.77 -6.05
N MET A 43 16.06 5.24 -4.85
CA MET A 43 17.24 5.59 -4.06
C MET A 43 18.54 5.23 -4.78
N LEU A 44 18.59 4.06 -5.42
CA LEU A 44 19.77 3.64 -6.21
C LEU A 44 20.00 4.55 -7.41
N LEU A 45 18.95 4.92 -8.15
CA LEU A 45 19.05 5.85 -9.28
C LEU A 45 19.57 7.22 -8.83
N ALA A 46 19.03 7.75 -7.73
CA ALA A 46 19.48 9.02 -7.17
C ALA A 46 20.96 8.97 -6.73
N PHE A 47 21.37 7.86 -6.10
CA PHE A 47 22.76 7.65 -5.69
C PHE A 47 23.72 7.62 -6.89
N VAL A 48 23.41 6.83 -7.93
CA VAL A 48 24.22 6.74 -9.14
C VAL A 48 24.30 8.09 -9.85
N GLY A 49 23.17 8.79 -9.99
CA GLY A 49 23.14 10.14 -10.56
C GLY A 49 24.02 11.13 -9.78
N GLY A 50 23.99 11.06 -8.44
CA GLY A 50 24.86 11.87 -7.58
C GLY A 50 26.35 11.55 -7.76
N LEU A 51 26.72 10.27 -7.91
CA LEU A 51 28.10 9.88 -8.21
C LEU A 51 28.57 10.40 -9.56
N ILE A 52 27.75 10.27 -10.61
CA ILE A 52 28.06 10.79 -11.95
C ILE A 52 28.25 12.31 -11.89
N GLY A 53 27.34 13.03 -11.23
CA GLY A 53 27.45 14.48 -11.07
C GLY A 53 28.72 14.90 -10.35
N LYS A 54 29.11 14.19 -9.29
CA LYS A 54 30.39 14.42 -8.60
C LYS A 54 31.59 14.19 -9.53
N GLN A 55 31.61 13.10 -10.29
CA GLN A 55 32.70 12.82 -11.23
C GLN A 55 32.83 13.92 -12.29
N MET A 56 31.71 14.39 -12.86
CA MET A 56 31.72 15.49 -13.83
C MET A 56 32.32 16.79 -13.26
N LEU A 57 32.02 17.11 -12.00
CA LEU A 57 32.57 18.29 -11.34
C LEU A 57 34.05 18.14 -10.98
N ASN A 58 34.50 16.93 -10.65
CA ASN A 58 35.87 16.66 -10.21
C ASN A 58 36.86 16.43 -11.38
N THR A 59 36.35 16.26 -12.61
CA THR A 59 37.14 16.09 -13.84
C THR A 59 37.35 17.43 -14.58
N ARG A 60 36.95 18.56 -13.97
CA ARG A 60 37.14 19.93 -14.49
C ARG A 60 38.19 20.67 -13.66
#